data_AF-A0A7W1H9G8-F1
#
_entry.id   AF-A0A7W1H9G8-F1
#
_cell.length_a   1.000
_cell.length_b   1.000
_cell.length_c   1.000
_cell.angle_alpha   90.00
_cell.angle_beta   90.00
_cell.angle_gamma   90.00
#
_symmetry.space_group_name_H-M   'P 1'
#
loop_
_entity.id
_entity.type
_entity.pdbx_description
1 polymer ?
#
loop_
_entity_poly.entity_id
_entity_poly.type
_entity_poly.pdbx_seq_one_letter_code
_entity_poly.pdbx_strand_id
1 'polypeptide(L)'
;SHDKPPKEVHAEHALAETESYWNEWSQSCRSKGPWADAVVRSLVTLKGLTYAPTGGIVAAATTSLPEDIGGVRNWDYRFCWLRDATFTLLALMDAGYLEEAKAWRQWLLRAVAGSPAQMQIMYGVCGERRLSEFELPWLDGYEGSKPVRVGNAASGQFQLDVYGEVLDSMYRADRAGIKTTEPDWRLQQALIRSLEKLWELPDYGIWEIRGEPQHFTHSKMMAWVAFDRAVRLVEECECEPQEDVDRWRAIRDRIHAEVCARGFHEGKQAFTQVYGSEHLDASILMMPLVGFLPATDPRVRSTVEAVERELVEDGFVLRYRTEENKVDGLPGDEGVFLLCTFWLADCLHLIGRTEEARALFERLLALRNDVGLLAEEYDPRAKRQLGNFPQAFSHTGLVNTARILGGA
;
A
#
# COMPACT_ATOMS: atom_id res chain seq x y z
N SER A 1 -6.97 -23.88 27.86
CA SER A 1 -6.50 -22.56 28.33
C SER A 1 -6.33 -22.64 29.85
N HIS A 2 -5.26 -22.04 30.39
CA HIS A 2 -5.01 -21.95 31.84
C HIS A 2 -5.49 -20.61 32.44
N ASP A 3 -6.11 -19.77 31.61
CA ASP A 3 -6.65 -18.49 32.04
C ASP A 3 -7.96 -18.67 32.81
N LYS A 4 -8.20 -17.73 33.73
CA LYS A 4 -9.48 -17.64 34.45
C LYS A 4 -10.62 -17.48 33.45
N PRO A 5 -11.83 -18.00 33.75
CA PRO A 5 -13.00 -17.76 32.93
C PRO A 5 -13.20 -16.24 32.75
N PRO A 6 -13.60 -15.78 31.55
CA PRO A 6 -13.82 -14.36 31.30
C PRO A 6 -14.91 -13.83 32.23
N LYS A 7 -14.78 -12.56 32.63
CA LYS A 7 -15.79 -11.89 33.44
C LYS A 7 -17.11 -11.82 32.67
N GLU A 8 -18.23 -11.83 33.40
CA GLU A 8 -19.54 -11.56 32.83
C GLU A 8 -19.55 -10.18 32.16
N VAL A 9 -20.06 -10.12 30.93
CA VAL A 9 -20.10 -8.89 30.13
C VAL A 9 -21.48 -8.26 30.29
N HIS A 10 -21.55 -7.09 30.93
CA HIS A 10 -22.76 -6.27 30.98
C HIS A 10 -22.85 -5.44 29.69
N ALA A 11 -23.88 -5.67 28.89
CA ALA A 11 -24.01 -5.09 27.54
C ALA A 11 -23.96 -3.55 27.54
N GLU A 12 -24.65 -2.90 28.48
CA GLU A 12 -24.67 -1.43 28.58
C GLU A 12 -23.30 -0.86 28.96
N HIS A 13 -22.58 -1.52 29.87
CA HIS A 13 -21.22 -1.11 30.24
C HIS A 13 -20.25 -1.31 29.06
N ALA A 14 -20.33 -2.46 28.38
CA ALA A 14 -19.47 -2.73 27.23
C ALA A 14 -19.70 -1.74 26.07
N LEU A 15 -20.96 -1.35 25.82
CA LEU A 15 -21.29 -0.31 24.84
C LEU A 15 -20.70 1.04 25.27
N ALA A 16 -20.95 1.47 26.51
CA ALA A 16 -20.45 2.75 27.02
C ALA A 16 -18.92 2.83 27.01
N GLU A 17 -18.22 1.76 27.38
CA GLU A 17 -16.76 1.67 27.30
C GLU A 17 -16.26 1.75 25.85
N THR A 18 -16.94 1.08 24.92
CA THR A 18 -16.61 1.11 23.49
C THR A 18 -16.81 2.52 22.91
N GLU A 19 -17.93 3.17 23.22
CA GLU A 19 -18.22 4.53 22.78
C GLU A 19 -17.22 5.54 23.36
N SER A 20 -16.90 5.45 24.65
CA SER A 20 -15.90 6.33 25.29
C SER A 20 -14.55 6.19 24.61
N TYR A 21 -14.08 4.95 24.42
CA TYR A 21 -12.81 4.68 23.78
C TYR A 21 -12.71 5.29 22.38
N TRP A 22 -13.71 5.04 21.51
CA TRP A 22 -13.67 5.53 20.13
C TRP A 22 -13.88 7.03 20.02
N ASN A 23 -14.69 7.64 20.90
CA ASN A 23 -14.84 9.09 20.95
C ASN A 23 -13.54 9.76 21.41
N GLU A 24 -12.90 9.27 22.46
CA GLU A 24 -11.63 9.79 22.95
C GLU A 24 -10.50 9.61 21.90
N TRP A 25 -10.44 8.44 21.28
CA TRP A 25 -9.44 8.16 20.26
C TRP A 25 -9.62 9.04 19.01
N SER A 26 -10.85 9.18 18.50
CA SER A 26 -11.13 9.97 17.30
C SER A 26 -10.90 11.48 17.49
N GLN A 27 -11.07 12.00 18.71
CA GLN A 27 -10.80 13.41 19.04
C GLN A 27 -9.33 13.83 18.87
N SER A 28 -8.41 12.86 18.83
CA SER A 28 -6.99 13.13 18.58
C SER A 28 -6.68 13.46 17.11
N CYS A 29 -7.62 13.20 16.19
CA CYS A 29 -7.45 13.46 14.77
C CYS A 29 -7.29 14.96 14.51
N ARG A 30 -6.20 15.33 13.83
CA ARG A 30 -5.91 16.72 13.47
C ARG A 30 -6.55 17.16 12.15
N SER A 31 -7.24 16.25 11.46
CA SER A 31 -7.84 16.53 10.16
C SER A 31 -8.90 17.62 10.26
N LYS A 32 -8.89 18.54 9.29
CA LYS A 32 -9.79 19.68 9.18
C LYS A 32 -10.29 19.81 7.76
N GLY A 33 -11.32 20.64 7.57
CA GLY A 33 -11.86 20.95 6.26
C GLY A 33 -13.05 20.07 5.86
N PRO A 34 -13.47 20.13 4.60
CA PRO A 34 -14.75 19.57 4.15
C PRO A 34 -14.82 18.04 4.24
N TRP A 35 -13.68 17.35 4.34
CA TRP A 35 -13.59 15.89 4.34
C TRP A 35 -13.23 15.29 5.70
N ALA A 36 -13.24 16.09 6.77
CA ALA A 36 -12.82 15.65 8.10
C ALA A 36 -13.57 14.39 8.57
N ASP A 37 -14.90 14.34 8.41
CA ASP A 37 -15.71 13.19 8.82
C ASP A 37 -15.34 11.91 8.03
N ALA A 38 -15.07 12.06 6.73
CA ALA A 38 -14.62 10.97 5.87
C ALA A 38 -13.26 10.43 6.29
N VAL A 39 -12.35 11.34 6.64
CA VAL A 39 -10.99 11.02 7.11
C VAL A 39 -11.07 10.30 8.46
N VAL A 40 -11.82 10.83 9.43
CA VAL A 40 -11.98 10.21 10.76
C VAL A 40 -12.58 8.80 10.63
N ARG A 41 -13.62 8.61 9.81
CA ARG A 41 -14.21 7.29 9.58
C ARG A 41 -13.23 6.29 8.96
N SER A 42 -12.38 6.74 8.04
CA SER A 42 -11.32 5.92 7.46
C SER A 42 -10.26 5.57 8.50
N LEU A 43 -9.81 6.53 9.31
CA LEU A 43 -8.83 6.30 10.38
C LEU A 43 -9.35 5.32 11.44
N VAL A 44 -10.62 5.43 11.84
CA VAL A 44 -11.29 4.46 12.73
C VAL A 44 -11.25 3.05 12.12
N THR A 45 -11.47 2.95 10.82
CA THR A 45 -11.45 1.66 10.11
C THR A 45 -10.03 1.07 10.08
N LEU A 46 -9.02 1.86 9.74
CA LEU A 46 -7.61 1.47 9.76
C LEU A 46 -7.16 1.04 11.17
N LYS A 47 -7.61 1.75 12.21
CA LYS A 47 -7.39 1.36 13.60
C LYS A 47 -8.08 0.03 13.93
N GLY A 48 -9.30 -0.19 13.43
CA GLY A 48 -10.04 -1.45 13.59
C GLY A 48 -9.39 -2.66 12.90
N LEU A 49 -8.62 -2.43 11.83
CA LEU A 49 -7.81 -3.45 11.14
C LEU A 49 -6.47 -3.73 11.84
N THR A 50 -6.15 -3.01 12.93
CA THR A 50 -4.93 -3.20 13.71
C THR A 50 -5.16 -4.22 14.84
N TYR A 51 -4.41 -5.33 14.81
CA TYR A 51 -4.44 -6.33 15.87
C TYR A 51 -3.77 -5.79 17.14
N ALA A 52 -4.60 -5.32 18.08
CA ALA A 52 -4.17 -4.61 19.29
C ALA A 52 -3.03 -5.28 20.10
N PRO A 53 -2.98 -6.62 20.27
CA PRO A 53 -1.91 -7.26 21.05
C PRO A 53 -0.51 -7.10 20.47
N THR A 54 -0.37 -6.96 19.16
CA THR A 54 0.95 -6.94 18.51
C THR A 54 1.23 -5.69 17.70
N GLY A 55 0.19 -5.00 17.20
CA GLY A 55 0.31 -3.88 16.26
C GLY A 55 0.33 -4.29 14.78
N GLY A 56 0.14 -5.57 14.46
CA GLY A 56 0.02 -6.03 13.06
C GLY A 56 -1.27 -5.50 12.42
N ILE A 57 -1.20 -4.94 11.22
CA ILE A 57 -2.33 -4.33 10.53
C ILE A 57 -2.70 -5.22 9.35
N VAL A 58 -3.93 -5.75 9.31
CA VAL A 58 -4.34 -6.60 8.18
C VAL A 58 -4.76 -5.76 6.98
N ALA A 59 -4.52 -6.27 5.77
CA ALA A 59 -4.93 -5.61 4.52
C ALA A 59 -6.46 -5.48 4.42
N ALA A 60 -7.19 -6.50 4.90
CA ALA A 60 -8.64 -6.46 5.13
C ALA A 60 -9.07 -7.51 6.17
N ALA A 61 -10.29 -7.37 6.70
CA ALA A 61 -10.85 -8.33 7.65
C ALA A 61 -11.52 -9.55 6.98
N THR A 62 -11.41 -9.69 5.66
CA THR A 62 -12.11 -10.71 4.86
C THR A 62 -11.15 -11.59 4.08
N THR A 63 -11.69 -12.70 3.57
CA THR A 63 -11.03 -13.58 2.61
C THR A 63 -11.97 -13.92 1.48
N SER A 64 -11.41 -14.11 0.29
CA SER A 64 -12.06 -14.72 -0.87
C SER A 64 -13.32 -14.00 -1.33
N LEU A 65 -13.37 -12.69 -1.12
CA LEU A 65 -14.32 -11.84 -1.82
C LEU A 65 -13.80 -11.60 -3.24
N PRO A 66 -14.65 -11.73 -4.27
CA PRO A 66 -14.22 -11.73 -5.66
C PRO A 66 -13.92 -10.34 -6.20
N GLU A 67 -12.77 -10.21 -6.88
CA GLU A 67 -12.46 -9.08 -7.78
C GLU A 67 -13.33 -9.11 -9.05
N ASP A 68 -13.82 -10.30 -9.43
CA ASP A 68 -14.79 -10.52 -10.52
C ASP A 68 -15.78 -11.62 -10.12
N ILE A 69 -17.09 -11.32 -10.18
CA ILE A 69 -18.14 -12.22 -9.70
C ILE A 69 -18.20 -13.49 -10.55
N GLY A 70 -18.05 -14.64 -9.92
CA GLY A 70 -17.92 -15.93 -10.60
C GLY A 70 -16.49 -16.23 -11.10
N GLY A 71 -15.59 -15.24 -11.01
CA GLY A 71 -14.19 -15.33 -11.37
C GLY A 71 -13.33 -16.03 -10.31
N VAL A 72 -12.06 -16.22 -10.66
CA VAL A 72 -11.07 -16.96 -9.86
C VAL A 72 -10.20 -16.08 -8.97
N ARG A 73 -10.34 -14.76 -9.08
CA ARG A 73 -9.55 -13.74 -8.38
C ARG A 73 -10.14 -13.45 -7.00
N ASN A 74 -9.91 -14.39 -6.07
CA ASN A 74 -10.50 -14.40 -4.72
C ASN A 74 -9.39 -14.67 -3.69
N TRP A 75 -8.95 -13.65 -2.95
CA TRP A 75 -7.73 -13.74 -2.12
C TRP A 75 -8.00 -13.58 -0.62
N ASP A 76 -7.15 -14.18 0.21
CA ASP A 76 -7.20 -14.02 1.68
C ASP A 76 -6.36 -12.82 2.12
N TYR A 77 -7.01 -11.79 2.66
CA TYR A 77 -6.38 -10.51 3.02
C TYR A 77 -6.19 -10.31 4.53
N ARG A 78 -6.45 -11.36 5.32
CA ARG A 78 -6.35 -11.31 6.79
C ARG A 78 -4.91 -11.37 7.32
N PHE A 79 -3.96 -10.90 6.53
CA PHE A 79 -2.52 -10.88 6.82
C PHE A 79 -1.99 -9.45 6.81
N CYS A 80 -0.86 -9.26 7.48
CA CYS A 80 -0.15 -7.99 7.54
C CYS A 80 0.86 -7.92 6.39
N TRP A 81 0.46 -7.28 5.29
CA TRP A 81 1.40 -6.85 4.25
C TRP A 81 2.23 -5.69 4.77
N LEU A 82 3.55 -5.78 4.57
CA LEU A 82 4.44 -4.69 4.93
C LEU A 82 4.06 -3.41 4.18
N ARG A 83 3.73 -3.53 2.90
CA ARG A 83 3.18 -2.47 2.06
C ARG A 83 1.97 -1.80 2.72
N ASP A 84 0.86 -2.50 2.83
CA ASP A 84 -0.41 -1.96 3.33
C ASP A 84 -0.27 -1.35 4.72
N ALA A 85 0.52 -2.00 5.57
CA ALA A 85 0.77 -1.52 6.92
C ALA A 85 1.63 -0.24 6.94
N THR A 86 2.64 -0.12 6.08
CA THR A 86 3.44 1.12 5.96
C THR A 86 2.58 2.29 5.52
N PHE A 87 1.75 2.12 4.49
CA PHE A 87 0.83 3.16 4.02
C PHE A 87 -0.18 3.56 5.10
N THR A 88 -0.80 2.57 5.75
CA THR A 88 -1.72 2.80 6.88
C THR A 88 -1.04 3.60 7.99
N LEU A 89 0.23 3.28 8.28
CA LEU A 89 1.00 3.97 9.29
C LEU A 89 1.22 5.43 8.98
N LEU A 90 1.60 5.73 7.74
CA LEU A 90 1.80 7.10 7.29
C LEU A 90 0.51 7.92 7.44
N ALA A 91 -0.63 7.35 7.05
CA ALA A 91 -1.93 8.01 7.21
C ALA A 91 -2.28 8.27 8.68
N LEU A 92 -2.02 7.33 9.58
CA LEU A 92 -2.23 7.49 11.02
C LEU A 92 -1.29 8.58 11.60
N MET A 93 0.00 8.54 11.26
CA MET A 93 0.98 9.52 11.74
C MET A 93 0.65 10.94 11.27
N ASP A 94 0.34 11.11 9.99
CA ASP A 94 -0.05 12.40 9.40
C ASP A 94 -1.31 12.97 10.08
N ALA A 95 -2.22 12.10 10.53
CA ALA A 95 -3.41 12.48 11.28
C ALA A 95 -3.18 12.73 12.79
N GLY A 96 -1.97 12.47 13.31
CA GLY A 96 -1.57 12.71 14.70
C GLY A 96 -1.51 11.46 15.60
N TYR A 97 -1.70 10.26 15.05
CA TYR A 97 -1.75 8.99 15.76
C TYR A 97 -0.38 8.31 15.82
N LEU A 98 0.46 8.71 16.79
CA LEU A 98 1.85 8.24 16.88
C LEU A 98 2.01 6.91 17.65
N GLU A 99 1.04 6.50 18.47
CA GLU A 99 1.15 5.27 19.27
C GLU A 99 1.01 4.02 18.41
N GLU A 100 0.12 4.06 17.41
CA GLU A 100 -0.03 3.02 16.39
C GLU A 100 1.28 2.82 15.62
N ALA A 101 1.97 3.93 15.30
CA ALA A 101 3.27 3.91 14.65
C ALA A 101 4.37 3.26 15.49
N LYS A 102 4.39 3.54 16.80
CA LYS A 102 5.32 2.86 17.70
C LYS A 102 5.01 1.36 17.79
N ALA A 103 3.74 0.99 17.90
CA ALA A 103 3.32 -0.41 18.01
C ALA A 103 3.68 -1.22 16.76
N TRP A 104 3.37 -0.68 15.57
CA TRP A 104 3.73 -1.34 14.32
C TRP A 104 5.25 -1.41 14.09
N ARG A 105 6.01 -0.37 14.42
CA ARG A 105 7.49 -0.43 14.34
C ARG A 105 8.04 -1.59 15.19
N GLN A 106 7.54 -1.73 16.41
CA GLN A 106 7.92 -2.85 17.26
C GLN A 106 7.46 -4.20 16.69
N TRP A 107 6.30 -4.25 16.06
CA TRP A 107 5.83 -5.43 15.33
C TRP A 107 6.78 -5.80 14.20
N LEU A 108 7.15 -4.84 13.36
CA LEU A 108 8.04 -5.05 12.22
C LEU A 108 9.37 -5.61 12.68
N LEU A 109 10.01 -4.99 13.67
CA LEU A 109 11.27 -5.45 14.25
C LEU A 109 11.19 -6.92 14.70
N ARG A 110 10.06 -7.34 15.29
CA ARG A 110 9.85 -8.75 15.70
C ARG A 110 9.61 -9.68 14.52
N ALA A 111 8.80 -9.26 13.54
CA ALA A 111 8.45 -10.06 12.37
C ALA A 111 9.66 -10.35 11.46
N VAL A 112 10.57 -9.37 11.31
CA VAL A 112 11.79 -9.49 10.50
C VAL A 112 13.02 -9.88 11.31
N ALA A 113 12.87 -10.12 12.62
CA ALA A 113 13.96 -10.54 13.49
C ALA A 113 14.60 -11.85 12.99
N GLY A 114 15.93 -11.94 13.12
CA GLY A 114 16.72 -13.13 12.78
C GLY A 114 17.48 -13.00 11.46
N SER A 115 16.79 -12.74 10.35
CA SER A 115 17.44 -12.52 9.05
C SER A 115 16.66 -11.51 8.20
N PRO A 116 17.04 -10.21 8.25
CA PRO A 116 16.46 -9.18 7.41
C PRO A 116 16.58 -9.47 5.90
N ALA A 117 17.59 -10.25 5.50
CA ALA A 117 17.75 -10.73 4.13
C ALA A 117 16.64 -11.71 3.69
N GLN A 118 15.86 -12.23 4.63
CA GLN A 118 14.70 -13.09 4.39
C GLN A 118 13.39 -12.36 4.74
N MET A 119 13.34 -11.04 4.59
CA MET A 119 12.09 -10.31 4.73
C MET A 119 11.06 -10.87 3.73
N GLN A 120 9.86 -11.19 4.22
CA GLN A 120 8.70 -11.52 3.40
C GLN A 120 7.88 -10.26 3.18
N ILE A 121 7.07 -10.27 2.13
CA ILE A 121 6.17 -9.16 1.82
C ILE A 121 4.98 -9.09 2.79
N MET A 122 4.64 -10.20 3.43
CA MET A 122 3.50 -10.32 4.33
C MET A 122 3.74 -11.36 5.43
N TYR A 123 3.04 -11.18 6.55
CA TYR A 123 3.12 -12.01 7.74
C TYR A 123 1.73 -12.19 8.38
N GLY A 124 1.58 -13.22 9.22
CA GLY A 124 0.46 -13.29 10.16
C GLY A 124 0.51 -12.13 11.16
N VAL A 125 -0.61 -11.86 11.83
CA VAL A 125 -0.71 -10.72 12.77
C VAL A 125 0.27 -10.80 13.95
N CYS A 126 0.82 -11.97 14.28
CA CYS A 126 1.88 -12.12 15.28
C CYS A 126 3.28 -12.28 14.68
N GLY A 127 3.44 -12.09 13.36
CA GLY A 127 4.71 -12.26 12.65
C GLY A 127 4.91 -13.67 12.09
N GLU A 128 3.85 -14.48 12.00
CA GLU A 128 3.93 -15.83 11.43
C GLU A 128 4.33 -15.78 9.95
N ARG A 129 5.30 -16.61 9.58
CA ARG A 129 5.89 -16.65 8.23
C ARG A 129 5.22 -17.63 7.27
N ARG A 130 4.50 -18.62 7.82
CA ARG A 130 3.90 -19.71 7.05
C ARG A 130 2.44 -19.40 6.76
N LEU A 131 2.19 -18.86 5.58
CA LEU A 131 0.86 -18.45 5.11
C LEU A 131 0.44 -19.26 3.88
N SER A 132 0.68 -20.58 3.92
CA SER A 132 0.42 -21.48 2.80
C SER A 132 -1.01 -21.34 2.30
N GLU A 133 -1.16 -21.09 1.00
CA GLU A 133 -2.44 -20.99 0.33
C GLU A 133 -3.03 -22.38 0.07
N PHE A 134 -4.32 -22.54 0.36
CA PHE A 134 -5.08 -23.72 0.00
C PHE A 134 -6.54 -23.38 -0.28
N GLU A 135 -7.18 -24.17 -1.14
CA GLU A 135 -8.57 -23.99 -1.55
C GLU A 135 -9.53 -24.81 -0.67
N LEU A 136 -10.74 -24.29 -0.48
CA LEU A 136 -11.84 -24.91 0.25
C LEU A 136 -12.96 -25.28 -0.73
N PRO A 137 -12.86 -26.40 -1.46
CA PRO A 137 -13.78 -26.73 -2.56
C PRO A 137 -15.23 -27.02 -2.11
N TRP A 138 -15.45 -27.22 -0.81
CA TRP A 138 -16.77 -27.46 -0.22
C TRP A 138 -17.53 -26.18 0.13
N LEU A 139 -16.92 -24.99 -0.03
CA LEU A 139 -17.59 -23.71 0.14
C LEU A 139 -18.01 -23.17 -1.22
N ASP A 140 -19.21 -22.61 -1.30
CA ASP A 140 -19.74 -22.09 -2.55
C ASP A 140 -19.13 -20.74 -2.95
N GLY A 141 -18.55 -20.02 -2.00
CA GLY A 141 -18.02 -18.69 -2.21
C GLY A 141 -19.11 -17.63 -2.35
N TYR A 142 -18.71 -16.36 -2.26
CA TYR A 142 -19.64 -15.25 -2.36
C TYR A 142 -20.22 -15.17 -3.79
N GLU A 143 -21.55 -15.21 -3.89
CA GLU A 143 -22.28 -15.27 -5.16
C GLU A 143 -21.80 -16.38 -6.12
N GLY A 144 -21.34 -17.51 -5.56
CA GLY A 144 -20.84 -18.64 -6.35
C GLY A 144 -19.43 -18.48 -6.90
N SER A 145 -18.70 -17.43 -6.49
CA SER A 145 -17.33 -17.15 -6.93
C SER A 145 -16.34 -18.12 -6.28
N LYS A 146 -15.66 -18.91 -7.12
CA LYS A 146 -14.74 -19.97 -6.69
C LYS A 146 -13.35 -19.77 -7.31
N PRO A 147 -12.27 -20.17 -6.63
CA PRO A 147 -12.26 -20.91 -5.36
C PRO A 147 -12.36 -20.00 -4.14
N VAL A 148 -12.76 -20.58 -3.00
CA VAL A 148 -12.54 -19.96 -1.68
C VAL A 148 -11.15 -20.38 -1.20
N ARG A 149 -10.31 -19.42 -0.85
CA ARG A 149 -8.92 -19.62 -0.42
C ARG A 149 -8.72 -19.27 1.06
N VAL A 150 -7.76 -19.95 1.67
CA VAL A 150 -7.16 -19.56 2.96
C VAL A 150 -5.66 -19.53 2.79
N GLY A 151 -5.01 -18.52 3.37
CA GLY A 151 -3.61 -18.25 3.09
C GLY A 151 -3.42 -17.48 1.79
N ASN A 152 -2.18 -17.10 1.51
CA ASN A 152 -1.84 -16.33 0.32
C ASN A 152 -0.46 -16.74 -0.20
N ALA A 153 -0.42 -17.21 -1.45
CA ALA A 153 0.80 -17.74 -2.05
C ALA A 153 1.82 -16.65 -2.38
N ALA A 154 1.43 -15.37 -2.40
CA ALA A 154 2.39 -14.27 -2.50
C ALA A 154 3.35 -14.21 -1.29
N SER A 155 3.04 -14.85 -0.16
CA SER A 155 3.96 -14.98 0.98
C SER A 155 5.32 -15.65 0.65
N GLY A 156 5.39 -16.39 -0.46
CA GLY A 156 6.63 -16.98 -0.98
C GLY A 156 7.28 -16.20 -2.13
N GLN A 157 6.68 -15.10 -2.59
CA GLN A 157 7.19 -14.29 -3.69
C GLN A 157 8.31 -13.36 -3.22
N PHE A 158 9.22 -13.08 -4.13
CA PHE A 158 10.18 -11.98 -3.99
C PHE A 158 9.57 -10.72 -4.62
N GLN A 159 9.37 -9.68 -3.82
CA GLN A 159 9.01 -8.35 -4.31
C GLN A 159 10.07 -7.35 -3.86
N LEU A 160 10.46 -6.46 -4.76
CA LEU A 160 11.57 -5.54 -4.52
C LEU A 160 11.10 -4.21 -3.92
N ASP A 161 9.85 -3.84 -4.19
CA ASP A 161 9.22 -2.61 -3.72
C ASP A 161 9.09 -2.50 -2.20
N VAL A 162 8.86 -3.63 -1.52
CA VAL A 162 8.75 -3.69 -0.05
C VAL A 162 9.94 -3.06 0.69
N TYR A 163 11.15 -3.10 0.12
CA TYR A 163 12.32 -2.45 0.71
C TYR A 163 12.14 -0.92 0.75
N GLY A 164 11.64 -0.35 -0.35
CA GLY A 164 11.35 1.08 -0.45
C GLY A 164 10.24 1.51 0.49
N GLU A 165 9.18 0.72 0.60
CA GLU A 165 8.04 0.99 1.48
C GLU A 165 8.44 1.02 2.95
N VAL A 166 9.19 0.01 3.39
CA VAL A 166 9.66 -0.07 4.78
C VAL A 166 10.58 1.10 5.10
N LEU A 167 11.56 1.41 4.25
CA LEU A 167 12.52 2.48 4.50
C LEU A 167 11.90 3.88 4.37
N ASP A 168 10.94 4.09 3.47
CA ASP A 168 10.14 5.33 3.40
C ASP A 168 9.32 5.52 4.67
N SER A 169 8.67 4.46 5.16
CA SER A 169 7.90 4.54 6.41
C SER A 169 8.76 4.90 7.62
N MET A 170 9.96 4.30 7.73
CA MET A 170 10.89 4.56 8.83
C MET A 170 11.47 5.96 8.77
N TYR A 171 11.87 6.41 7.57
CA TYR A 171 12.33 7.79 7.37
C TYR A 171 11.24 8.80 7.72
N ARG A 172 10.01 8.62 7.21
CA ARG A 172 8.89 9.52 7.52
C ARG A 172 8.52 9.49 9.01
N ALA A 173 8.59 8.34 9.66
CA ALA A 173 8.38 8.23 11.10
C ALA A 173 9.41 9.07 11.90
N ASP A 174 10.69 9.05 11.50
CA ASP A 174 11.73 9.89 12.12
C ASP A 174 11.44 11.39 11.92
N ARG A 175 11.06 11.76 10.70
CA ARG A 175 10.66 13.13 10.34
C ARG A 175 9.42 13.59 11.13
N ALA A 176 8.53 12.67 11.48
CA ALA A 176 7.35 12.90 12.32
C ALA A 176 7.65 12.89 13.84
N GLY A 177 8.90 12.67 14.24
CA GLY A 177 9.35 12.72 15.64
C GLY A 177 9.49 11.36 16.34
N ILE A 178 9.20 10.25 15.65
CA ILE A 178 9.47 8.90 16.14
C ILE A 178 10.91 8.56 15.77
N LYS A 179 11.85 9.03 16.58
CA LYS A 179 13.28 8.90 16.29
C LYS A 179 13.73 7.46 16.07
N THR A 180 14.57 7.31 15.06
CA THR A 180 15.23 6.06 14.68
C THR A 180 16.12 5.62 15.82
N THR A 181 15.86 4.44 16.37
CA THR A 181 16.68 3.84 17.42
C THR A 181 17.84 3.04 16.81
N GLU A 182 18.85 2.70 17.62
CA GLU A 182 19.96 1.85 17.16
C GLU A 182 19.49 0.50 16.57
N PRO A 183 18.52 -0.24 17.15
CA PRO A 183 17.95 -1.43 16.52
C PRO A 183 17.26 -1.15 15.17
N ASP A 184 16.51 -0.05 15.08
CA ASP A 184 15.85 0.36 13.82
C ASP A 184 16.90 0.60 12.74
N TRP A 185 17.97 1.32 13.07
CA TRP A 185 19.03 1.64 12.13
C TRP A 185 19.79 0.40 11.66
N ARG A 186 20.13 -0.51 12.59
CA ARG A 186 20.78 -1.79 12.24
C ARG A 186 19.93 -2.64 11.30
N LEU A 187 18.61 -2.66 11.48
CA LEU A 187 17.70 -3.32 10.57
C LEU A 187 17.75 -2.68 9.18
N GLN A 188 17.63 -1.35 9.10
CA GLN A 188 17.65 -0.62 7.83
C GLN A 188 18.95 -0.84 7.06
N GLN A 189 20.10 -0.80 7.74
CA GLN A 189 21.39 -1.11 7.12
C GLN A 189 21.44 -2.57 6.61
N ALA A 190 20.89 -3.53 7.37
CA ALA A 190 20.83 -4.92 6.91
C ALA A 190 19.93 -5.11 5.67
N LEU A 191 18.82 -4.36 5.60
CA LEU A 191 17.94 -4.33 4.44
C LEU A 191 18.65 -3.73 3.22
N ILE A 192 19.33 -2.59 3.39
CA ILE A 192 20.11 -1.95 2.31
C ILE A 192 21.22 -2.87 1.81
N ARG A 193 22.02 -3.48 2.69
CA ARG A 193 23.06 -4.46 2.29
C ARG A 193 22.51 -5.65 1.50
N SER A 194 21.28 -6.05 1.77
CA SER A 194 20.61 -7.11 1.01
C SER A 194 20.16 -6.57 -0.34
N LEU A 195 19.53 -5.40 -0.35
CA LEU A 195 19.03 -4.72 -1.55
C LEU A 195 20.14 -4.44 -2.57
N GLU A 196 21.35 -4.09 -2.13
CA GLU A 196 22.51 -3.90 -3.03
C GLU A 196 22.79 -5.11 -3.94
N LYS A 197 22.44 -6.32 -3.49
CA LYS A 197 22.64 -7.57 -4.25
C LYS A 197 21.40 -8.00 -5.03
N LEU A 198 20.24 -7.46 -4.67
CA LEU A 198 18.94 -7.94 -5.13
C LEU A 198 18.27 -6.99 -6.11
N TRP A 199 18.60 -5.69 -6.10
CA TRP A 199 17.86 -4.69 -6.86
C TRP A 199 17.92 -4.90 -8.37
N GLU A 200 18.91 -5.61 -8.89
CA GLU A 200 19.01 -5.93 -10.33
C GLU A 200 18.08 -7.10 -10.73
N LEU A 201 17.59 -7.91 -9.79
CA LEU A 201 16.77 -9.10 -10.08
C LEU A 201 15.34 -8.74 -10.50
N PRO A 202 14.69 -9.52 -11.37
CA PRO A 202 13.26 -9.41 -11.59
C PRO A 202 12.47 -9.86 -10.35
N ASP A 203 11.23 -9.39 -10.23
CA ASP A 203 10.36 -9.64 -9.08
C ASP A 203 8.88 -9.80 -9.52
N TYR A 204 7.95 -9.99 -8.58
CA TYR A 204 6.53 -10.20 -8.87
C TYR A 204 5.68 -8.91 -8.82
N GLY A 205 6.31 -7.76 -8.59
CA GLY A 205 5.66 -6.46 -8.59
C GLY A 205 4.68 -6.25 -7.44
N ILE A 206 4.16 -5.03 -7.33
CA ILE A 206 3.19 -4.61 -6.29
C ILE A 206 1.88 -5.39 -6.36
N TRP A 207 1.50 -5.86 -7.56
CA TRP A 207 0.27 -6.61 -7.80
C TRP A 207 0.42 -8.13 -7.65
N GLU A 208 1.59 -8.60 -7.23
CA GLU A 208 1.78 -10.00 -6.80
C GLU A 208 1.42 -11.02 -7.88
N ILE A 209 1.77 -10.69 -9.13
CA ILE A 209 1.34 -11.44 -10.33
C ILE A 209 1.64 -12.95 -10.20
N ARG A 210 0.83 -13.77 -10.86
CA ARG A 210 1.02 -15.23 -10.92
C ARG A 210 1.89 -15.68 -12.10
N GLY A 211 2.23 -14.75 -13.01
CA GLY A 211 3.17 -14.97 -14.10
C GLY A 211 4.63 -15.02 -13.67
N GLU A 212 5.53 -15.05 -14.66
CA GLU A 212 6.98 -15.04 -14.43
C GLU A 212 7.47 -13.69 -13.91
N PRO A 213 8.48 -13.65 -13.02
CA PRO A 213 9.01 -12.40 -12.48
C PRO A 213 9.56 -11.50 -13.60
N GLN A 214 9.32 -10.20 -13.49
CA GLN A 214 9.70 -9.18 -14.48
C GLN A 214 10.52 -8.06 -13.86
N HIS A 215 11.10 -7.20 -14.71
CA HIS A 215 11.66 -5.92 -14.25
C HIS A 215 10.55 -4.85 -14.21
N PHE A 216 9.71 -4.89 -13.18
CA PHE A 216 8.66 -3.90 -12.97
C PHE A 216 9.26 -2.51 -12.71
N THR A 217 8.78 -1.50 -13.43
CA THR A 217 9.27 -0.12 -13.30
C THR A 217 9.02 0.41 -11.89
N HIS A 218 7.84 0.12 -11.31
CA HIS A 218 7.52 0.46 -9.92
C HIS A 218 8.50 -0.16 -8.92
N SER A 219 8.79 -1.45 -9.06
CA SER A 219 9.71 -2.17 -8.19
C SER A 219 11.13 -1.59 -8.21
N LYS A 220 11.63 -1.22 -9.39
CA LYS A 220 12.94 -0.55 -9.53
C LYS A 220 12.94 0.86 -8.95
N MET A 221 11.85 1.60 -9.16
CA MET A 221 11.64 2.91 -8.54
C MET A 221 11.62 2.81 -7.01
N MET A 222 10.99 1.79 -6.43
CA MET A 222 10.95 1.61 -4.98
C MET A 222 12.29 1.11 -4.41
N ALA A 223 13.10 0.39 -5.18
CA ALA A 223 14.51 0.16 -4.83
C ALA A 223 15.30 1.48 -4.77
N TRP A 224 15.05 2.42 -5.68
CA TRP A 224 15.62 3.77 -5.59
C TRP A 224 15.18 4.48 -4.31
N VAL A 225 13.89 4.40 -3.96
CA VAL A 225 13.35 5.01 -2.73
C VAL A 225 14.11 4.48 -1.51
N ALA A 226 14.33 3.17 -1.42
CA ALA A 226 15.07 2.58 -0.31
C ALA A 226 16.47 3.20 -0.13
N PHE A 227 17.27 3.29 -1.20
CA PHE A 227 18.60 3.92 -1.12
C PHE A 227 18.53 5.41 -0.84
N ASP A 228 17.57 6.13 -1.44
CA ASP A 228 17.38 7.55 -1.16
C ASP A 228 17.09 7.81 0.32
N ARG A 229 16.17 7.03 0.91
CA ARG A 229 15.84 7.17 2.33
C ARG A 229 16.99 6.78 3.26
N ALA A 230 17.77 5.77 2.91
CA ALA A 230 18.98 5.43 3.66
C ALA A 230 20.01 6.56 3.67
N VAL A 231 20.23 7.23 2.52
CA VAL A 231 21.10 8.41 2.43
C VAL A 231 20.54 9.56 3.27
N ARG A 232 19.26 9.86 3.13
CA ARG A 232 18.60 10.98 3.86
C ARG A 232 18.54 10.75 5.36
N LEU A 233 18.44 9.52 5.85
CA LEU A 233 18.53 9.23 7.28
C LEU A 233 19.89 9.61 7.87
N VAL A 234 20.97 9.41 7.13
CA VAL A 234 22.30 9.83 7.56
C VAL A 234 22.44 11.35 7.50
N GLU A 235 21.96 11.97 6.42
CA GLU A 235 22.13 13.42 6.19
C GLU A 235 21.20 14.30 7.02
N GLU A 236 19.97 13.84 7.30
CA GLU A 236 18.89 14.66 7.86
C GLU A 236 18.41 14.19 9.24
N CYS A 237 18.72 12.96 9.64
CA CYS A 237 18.22 12.34 10.87
C CYS A 237 19.35 11.91 11.84
N GLU A 238 20.57 12.41 11.63
CA GLU A 238 21.72 12.17 12.53
C GLU A 238 22.05 10.68 12.75
N CYS A 239 21.65 9.81 11.82
CA CYS A 239 21.96 8.39 11.89
C CYS A 239 23.43 8.17 11.50
N GLU A 240 24.26 7.68 12.45
CA GLU A 240 25.68 7.44 12.16
C GLU A 240 25.87 6.34 11.11
N PRO A 241 26.52 6.63 9.98
CA PRO A 241 26.77 5.62 8.97
C PRO A 241 27.83 4.64 9.47
N GLN A 242 27.51 3.34 9.42
CA GLN A 242 28.51 2.28 9.63
C GLN A 242 29.14 1.81 8.30
N GLU A 243 28.63 2.33 7.18
CA GLU A 243 28.98 1.96 5.82
C GLU A 243 29.23 3.21 4.98
N ASP A 244 29.79 3.00 3.79
CA ASP A 244 30.09 4.08 2.85
C ASP A 244 28.79 4.64 2.22
N VAL A 245 28.37 5.81 2.68
CA VAL A 245 27.19 6.51 2.16
C VAL A 245 27.37 6.90 0.69
N ASP A 246 28.60 7.15 0.23
CA ASP A 246 28.87 7.48 -1.17
C ASP A 246 28.56 6.31 -2.10
N ARG A 247 28.77 5.08 -1.62
CA ARG A 247 28.34 3.86 -2.33
C ARG A 247 26.82 3.83 -2.49
N TRP A 248 26.06 4.14 -1.43
CA TRP A 248 24.59 4.17 -1.52
C TRP A 248 24.10 5.26 -2.46
N ARG A 249 24.72 6.44 -2.45
CA ARG A 249 24.44 7.51 -3.43
C ARG A 249 24.69 7.04 -4.86
N ALA A 250 25.82 6.37 -5.12
CA ALA A 250 26.14 5.85 -6.44
C ALA A 250 25.14 4.80 -6.93
N ILE A 251 24.68 3.89 -6.05
CA ILE A 251 23.66 2.89 -6.40
C ILE A 251 22.31 3.57 -6.65
N ARG A 252 21.88 4.50 -5.79
CA ARG A 252 20.67 5.31 -5.99
C ARG A 252 20.69 5.98 -7.36
N ASP A 253 21.76 6.69 -7.68
CA ASP A 253 21.88 7.45 -8.93
C ASP A 253 21.89 6.52 -10.16
N ARG A 254 22.51 5.33 -10.04
CA ARG A 254 22.46 4.29 -11.06
C ARG A 254 21.03 3.77 -11.30
N ILE A 255 20.30 3.45 -10.24
CA ILE A 255 18.90 2.98 -10.35
C ILE A 255 18.04 4.08 -10.98
N HIS A 256 18.20 5.33 -10.56
CA HIS A 256 17.47 6.47 -11.12
C HIS A 256 17.69 6.60 -12.63
N ALA A 257 18.94 6.57 -13.07
CA ALA A 257 19.30 6.63 -14.48
C ALA A 257 18.72 5.43 -15.26
N GLU A 258 18.79 4.23 -14.68
CA GLU A 258 18.28 3.02 -15.32
C GLU A 258 16.75 3.05 -15.49
N VAL A 259 15.99 3.40 -14.44
CA VAL A 259 14.53 3.53 -14.49
C VAL A 259 14.12 4.59 -15.51
N CYS A 260 14.80 5.74 -15.52
CA CYS A 260 14.54 6.80 -16.51
C CYS A 260 14.78 6.34 -17.96
N ALA A 261 15.80 5.51 -18.19
CA ALA A 261 16.18 5.07 -19.53
C ALA A 261 15.37 3.86 -20.02
N ARG A 262 15.03 2.92 -19.13
CA ARG A 262 14.42 1.62 -19.49
C ARG A 262 12.93 1.54 -19.17
N GLY A 263 12.46 2.32 -18.21
CA GLY A 263 11.06 2.36 -17.79
C GLY A 263 10.20 3.32 -18.58
N PHE A 264 10.79 4.30 -19.27
CA PHE A 264 10.05 5.27 -20.09
C PHE A 264 9.98 4.80 -21.55
N HIS A 265 8.76 4.65 -22.08
CA HIS A 265 8.54 4.26 -23.46
C HIS A 265 8.25 5.48 -24.34
N GLU A 266 9.20 5.83 -25.23
CA GLU A 266 9.10 7.03 -26.07
C GLU A 266 7.86 7.05 -26.96
N GLY A 267 7.43 5.91 -27.52
CA GLY A 267 6.23 5.85 -28.36
C GLY A 267 4.93 6.11 -27.60
N LYS A 268 4.89 5.75 -26.31
CA LYS A 268 3.72 5.94 -25.43
C LYS A 268 3.78 7.28 -24.70
N GLN A 269 4.97 7.92 -24.66
CA GLN A 269 5.25 9.09 -23.84
C GLN A 269 4.87 8.84 -22.37
N ALA A 270 5.20 7.67 -21.84
CA ALA A 270 4.83 7.27 -20.49
C ALA A 270 5.82 6.27 -19.90
N PHE A 271 5.93 6.26 -18.58
CA PHE A 271 6.50 5.11 -17.87
C PHE A 271 5.54 3.90 -17.99
N THR A 272 6.09 2.73 -18.27
CA THR A 272 5.31 1.51 -18.52
C THR A 272 5.49 0.49 -17.39
N GLN A 273 4.65 -0.55 -17.38
CA GLN A 273 4.59 -1.52 -16.29
C GLN A 273 5.93 -2.23 -16.04
N VAL A 274 6.54 -2.72 -17.13
CA VAL A 274 7.80 -3.46 -17.11
C VAL A 274 8.74 -2.89 -18.16
N TYR A 275 10.05 -3.00 -17.92
CA TYR A 275 11.05 -2.53 -18.86
C TYR A 275 10.88 -3.13 -20.27
N GLY A 276 10.84 -2.26 -21.27
CA GLY A 276 10.71 -2.65 -22.68
C GLY A 276 9.30 -2.99 -23.15
N SER A 277 8.29 -2.92 -22.26
CA SER A 277 6.88 -3.05 -22.63
C SER A 277 6.25 -1.70 -22.99
N GLU A 278 5.17 -1.73 -23.77
CA GLU A 278 4.31 -0.56 -24.03
C GLU A 278 3.05 -0.51 -23.14
N HIS A 279 2.80 -1.55 -22.33
CA HIS A 279 1.63 -1.62 -21.46
C HIS A 279 1.78 -0.71 -20.24
N LEU A 280 0.73 0.05 -19.93
CA LEU A 280 0.68 0.91 -18.75
C LEU A 280 0.25 0.13 -17.51
N ASP A 281 0.57 0.68 -16.36
CA ASP A 281 0.16 0.21 -15.05
C ASP A 281 -0.08 1.43 -14.16
N ALA A 282 -1.08 1.42 -13.28
CA ALA A 282 -1.39 2.57 -12.44
C ALA A 282 -0.35 2.81 -11.32
N SER A 283 0.46 1.81 -10.97
CA SER A 283 1.48 1.91 -9.90
C SER A 283 2.54 2.98 -10.19
N ILE A 284 2.80 3.30 -11.45
CA ILE A 284 3.72 4.39 -11.84
C ILE A 284 3.19 5.79 -11.48
N LEU A 285 1.90 5.95 -11.12
CA LEU A 285 1.40 7.19 -10.51
C LEU A 285 2.04 7.47 -9.14
N MET A 286 2.62 6.46 -8.49
CA MET A 286 3.39 6.65 -7.25
C MET A 286 4.67 7.48 -7.46
N MET A 287 5.15 7.61 -8.69
CA MET A 287 6.43 8.24 -9.02
C MET A 287 6.62 9.66 -8.44
N PRO A 288 5.70 10.61 -8.67
CA PRO A 288 5.78 11.91 -8.00
C PRO A 288 5.47 11.83 -6.49
N LEU A 289 4.66 10.87 -6.04
CA LEU A 289 4.23 10.74 -4.64
C LEU A 289 5.37 10.29 -3.71
N VAL A 290 6.30 9.49 -4.22
CA VAL A 290 7.51 9.06 -3.49
C VAL A 290 8.72 9.96 -3.76
N GLY A 291 8.58 10.93 -4.65
CA GLY A 291 9.63 11.90 -5.00
C GLY A 291 10.71 11.34 -5.93
N PHE A 292 10.41 10.30 -6.71
CA PHE A 292 11.36 9.74 -7.69
C PHE A 292 11.64 10.74 -8.82
N LEU A 293 10.58 11.35 -9.37
CA LEU A 293 10.67 12.51 -10.27
C LEU A 293 9.69 13.58 -9.81
N PRO A 294 10.01 14.88 -9.97
CA PRO A 294 9.10 15.95 -9.60
C PRO A 294 7.87 15.96 -10.51
N ALA A 295 6.72 16.39 -9.99
CA ALA A 295 5.48 16.52 -10.78
C ALA A 295 5.59 17.49 -11.96
N THR A 296 6.59 18.38 -11.95
CA THR A 296 6.90 19.29 -13.06
C THR A 296 7.71 18.63 -14.18
N ASP A 297 8.22 17.41 -14.00
CA ASP A 297 8.92 16.68 -15.06
C ASP A 297 7.94 16.35 -16.20
N PRO A 298 8.27 16.71 -17.46
CA PRO A 298 7.41 16.41 -18.61
C PRO A 298 7.05 14.93 -18.75
N ARG A 299 7.95 14.02 -18.35
CA ARG A 299 7.72 12.57 -18.38
C ARG A 299 6.68 12.15 -17.35
N VAL A 300 6.64 12.78 -16.17
CA VAL A 300 5.61 12.52 -15.15
C VAL A 300 4.26 13.02 -15.66
N ARG A 301 4.18 14.25 -16.17
CA ARG A 301 2.93 14.81 -16.71
C ARG A 301 2.34 13.94 -17.82
N SER A 302 3.15 13.61 -18.83
CA SER A 302 2.72 12.78 -19.97
C SER A 302 2.31 11.37 -19.53
N THR A 303 2.99 10.83 -18.52
CA THR A 303 2.63 9.56 -17.89
C THR A 303 1.25 9.61 -17.21
N VAL A 304 0.96 10.65 -16.42
CA VAL A 304 -0.36 10.83 -15.78
C VAL A 304 -1.46 10.94 -16.84
N GLU A 305 -1.23 11.72 -17.89
CA GLU A 305 -2.16 11.89 -19.01
C GLU A 305 -2.35 10.58 -19.81
N ALA A 306 -1.32 9.74 -19.92
CA ALA A 306 -1.42 8.43 -20.56
C ALA A 306 -2.26 7.46 -19.72
N VAL A 307 -2.03 7.39 -18.39
CA VAL A 307 -2.84 6.59 -17.47
C VAL A 307 -4.29 7.05 -17.49
N GLU A 308 -4.55 8.36 -17.44
CA GLU A 308 -5.90 8.91 -17.54
C GLU A 308 -6.60 8.51 -18.85
N ARG A 309 -5.89 8.56 -19.98
CA ARG A 309 -6.45 8.21 -21.29
C ARG A 309 -6.71 6.71 -21.47
N GLU A 310 -5.79 5.87 -21.00
CA GLU A 310 -5.75 4.45 -21.36
C GLU A 310 -6.21 3.52 -20.24
N LEU A 311 -6.16 3.92 -18.96
CA LEU A 311 -6.56 3.06 -17.83
C LEU A 311 -7.82 3.54 -17.10
N VAL A 312 -8.38 4.71 -17.44
CA VAL A 312 -9.66 5.14 -16.88
C VAL A 312 -10.81 4.42 -17.58
N GLU A 313 -11.58 3.65 -16.81
CA GLU A 313 -12.84 3.03 -17.22
C GLU A 313 -13.99 3.60 -16.39
N ASP A 314 -15.01 4.11 -17.08
CA ASP A 314 -16.17 4.75 -16.46
C ASP A 314 -15.82 5.80 -15.41
N GLY A 315 -14.65 6.46 -15.54
CA GLY A 315 -14.16 7.50 -14.63
C GLY A 315 -13.46 7.02 -13.36
N PHE A 316 -13.06 5.75 -13.32
CA PHE A 316 -12.17 5.17 -12.30
C PHE A 316 -11.00 4.45 -12.97
N VAL A 317 -9.94 4.15 -12.23
CA VAL A 317 -8.67 3.66 -12.79
C VAL A 317 -8.52 2.15 -12.58
N LEU A 318 -8.21 1.42 -13.64
CA LEU A 318 -7.79 0.01 -13.61
C LEU A 318 -6.32 -0.10 -13.13
N ARG A 319 -5.93 -1.24 -12.53
CA ARG A 319 -4.50 -1.50 -12.25
C ARG A 319 -3.69 -1.51 -13.54
N TYR A 320 -4.18 -2.26 -14.51
CA TYR A 320 -3.69 -2.41 -15.88
C TYR A 320 -4.80 -3.05 -16.72
N ARG A 321 -4.65 -3.11 -18.05
CA ARG A 321 -5.61 -3.83 -18.91
C ARG A 321 -5.32 -5.33 -18.91
N THR A 322 -6.11 -6.11 -18.20
CA THR A 322 -6.07 -7.58 -18.11
C THR A 322 -6.05 -8.26 -19.49
N GLU A 323 -6.89 -7.83 -20.43
CA GLU A 323 -6.97 -8.41 -21.78
C GLU A 323 -5.68 -8.25 -22.61
N GLU A 324 -4.98 -7.14 -22.42
CA GLU A 324 -3.75 -6.81 -23.14
C GLU A 324 -2.51 -7.35 -22.42
N ASN A 325 -2.62 -7.57 -21.11
CA ASN A 325 -1.50 -7.79 -20.23
C ASN A 325 -1.37 -9.26 -19.79
N LYS A 326 -0.59 -10.04 -20.54
CA LYS A 326 -0.31 -11.45 -20.21
C LYS A 326 0.67 -11.65 -19.05
N VAL A 327 1.17 -10.57 -18.44
CA VAL A 327 2.13 -10.64 -17.34
C VAL A 327 1.48 -11.14 -16.06
N ASP A 328 0.18 -10.92 -15.86
CA ASP A 328 -0.51 -11.27 -14.60
C ASP A 328 -0.61 -12.80 -14.36
N GLY A 329 -0.65 -13.60 -15.43
CA GLY A 329 -0.80 -15.05 -15.37
C GLY A 329 -2.18 -15.55 -14.93
N LEU A 330 -3.22 -14.72 -14.96
CA LEU A 330 -4.57 -15.03 -14.47
C LEU A 330 -5.64 -14.86 -15.56
N PRO A 331 -6.69 -15.70 -15.58
CA PRO A 331 -7.83 -15.51 -16.46
C PRO A 331 -8.84 -14.52 -15.85
N GLY A 332 -9.77 -14.07 -16.70
CA GLY A 332 -10.87 -13.19 -16.30
C GLY A 332 -10.44 -11.73 -16.11
N ASP A 333 -11.43 -10.90 -15.80
CA ASP A 333 -11.25 -9.47 -15.53
C ASP A 333 -11.22 -9.20 -14.02
N GLU A 334 -11.21 -7.92 -13.68
CA GLU A 334 -11.28 -7.37 -12.33
C GLU A 334 -12.09 -6.06 -12.35
N GLY A 335 -12.50 -5.58 -11.18
CA GLY A 335 -13.09 -4.26 -11.02
C GLY A 335 -12.04 -3.13 -11.13
N VAL A 336 -12.51 -1.89 -11.09
CA VAL A 336 -11.58 -0.75 -11.01
C VAL A 336 -11.01 -0.65 -9.61
N PHE A 337 -9.69 -0.48 -9.49
CA PHE A 337 -9.00 -0.49 -8.21
C PHE A 337 -9.05 0.91 -7.58
N LEU A 338 -9.70 1.04 -6.42
CA LEU A 338 -10.02 2.37 -5.87
C LEU A 338 -8.77 3.16 -5.51
N LEU A 339 -7.73 2.49 -4.97
CA LEU A 339 -6.44 3.12 -4.66
C LEU A 339 -5.80 3.79 -5.88
N CYS A 340 -5.87 3.15 -7.05
CA CYS A 340 -5.31 3.70 -8.28
C CYS A 340 -6.02 5.00 -8.69
N THR A 341 -7.31 5.10 -8.41
CA THR A 341 -8.07 6.33 -8.66
C THR A 341 -7.69 7.44 -7.68
N PHE A 342 -7.43 7.10 -6.41
CA PHE A 342 -6.88 8.07 -5.43
C PHE A 342 -5.50 8.58 -5.88
N TRP A 343 -4.60 7.70 -6.32
CA TRP A 343 -3.30 8.13 -6.87
C TRP A 343 -3.43 9.05 -8.08
N LEU A 344 -4.41 8.80 -8.96
CA LEU A 344 -4.67 9.70 -10.08
C LEU A 344 -5.14 11.07 -9.60
N ALA A 345 -6.06 11.14 -8.63
CA ALA A 345 -6.50 12.40 -8.04
C ALA A 345 -5.30 13.17 -7.42
N ASP A 346 -4.43 12.49 -6.69
CA ASP A 346 -3.22 13.08 -6.11
C ASP A 346 -2.32 13.66 -7.22
N CYS A 347 -2.06 12.87 -8.26
CA CYS A 347 -1.23 13.30 -9.38
C CYS A 347 -1.84 14.47 -10.16
N LEU A 348 -3.14 14.47 -10.41
CA LEU A 348 -3.86 15.57 -11.05
C LEU A 348 -3.67 16.87 -10.27
N HIS A 349 -3.80 16.82 -8.94
CA HIS A 349 -3.54 17.97 -8.09
C HIS A 349 -2.09 18.46 -8.22
N LEU A 350 -1.12 17.55 -8.14
CA LEU A 350 0.30 17.88 -8.21
C LEU A 350 0.74 18.47 -9.56
N ILE A 351 0.08 18.10 -10.67
CA ILE A 351 0.35 18.69 -12.00
C ILE A 351 -0.46 19.96 -12.29
N GLY A 352 -1.20 20.47 -11.30
CA GLY A 352 -1.94 21.74 -11.34
C GLY A 352 -3.42 21.61 -11.78
N ARG A 353 -3.94 20.39 -11.95
CA ARG A 353 -5.35 20.11 -12.32
C ARG A 353 -6.21 19.88 -11.08
N THR A 354 -6.15 20.81 -10.12
CA THR A 354 -6.76 20.68 -8.79
C THR A 354 -8.28 20.50 -8.80
N GLU A 355 -9.01 21.21 -9.66
CA GLU A 355 -10.48 21.07 -9.71
C GLU A 355 -10.92 19.70 -10.20
N GLU A 356 -10.18 19.13 -11.16
CA GLU A 356 -10.43 17.78 -11.68
C GLU A 356 -10.09 16.72 -10.63
N ALA A 357 -8.96 16.89 -9.93
CA ALA A 357 -8.59 16.07 -8.79
C ALA A 357 -9.66 16.06 -7.71
N ARG A 358 -10.20 17.24 -7.36
CA ARG A 358 -11.26 17.39 -6.38
C ARG A 358 -12.55 16.70 -6.82
N ALA A 359 -12.96 16.90 -8.07
CA ALA A 359 -14.16 16.25 -8.62
C ALA A 359 -14.04 14.71 -8.60
N LEU A 360 -12.87 14.18 -8.94
CA LEU A 360 -12.57 12.75 -8.88
C LEU A 360 -12.61 12.24 -7.44
N PHE A 361 -12.05 12.99 -6.49
CA PHE A 361 -12.07 12.64 -5.08
C PHE A 361 -13.50 12.61 -4.49
N GLU A 362 -14.32 13.62 -4.78
CA GLU A 362 -15.73 13.64 -4.35
C GLU A 362 -16.52 12.46 -4.92
N ARG A 363 -16.21 12.04 -6.15
CA ARG A 363 -16.79 10.87 -6.76
C ARG A 363 -16.39 9.58 -6.03
N LEU A 364 -15.12 9.44 -5.63
CA LEU A 364 -14.67 8.31 -4.80
C LEU A 364 -15.36 8.30 -3.43
N LEU A 365 -15.53 9.48 -2.81
CA LEU A 365 -16.25 9.62 -1.55
C LEU A 365 -17.72 9.18 -1.67
N ALA A 366 -18.35 9.28 -2.85
CA ALA A 366 -19.72 8.83 -3.06
C ALA A 366 -19.86 7.30 -3.15
N LEU A 367 -18.76 6.54 -3.30
CA LEU A 367 -18.79 5.07 -3.36
C LEU A 367 -18.84 4.38 -2.00
N ARG A 368 -18.56 5.13 -0.93
CA ARG A 368 -18.63 4.62 0.44
C ARG A 368 -20.03 4.11 0.73
N ASN A 369 -20.12 3.01 1.48
CA ASN A 369 -21.41 2.53 1.95
C ASN A 369 -22.01 3.46 3.04
N ASP A 370 -23.17 3.06 3.56
CA ASP A 370 -23.91 3.76 4.62
C ASP A 370 -23.11 4.03 5.90
N VAL A 371 -22.08 3.24 6.18
CA VAL A 371 -21.17 3.42 7.33
C VAL A 371 -19.79 3.98 6.93
N GLY A 372 -19.64 4.45 5.69
CA GLY A 372 -18.46 5.15 5.22
C GLY A 372 -17.30 4.27 4.74
N LEU A 373 -17.54 2.99 4.45
CA LEU A 373 -16.51 1.99 4.14
C LEU A 373 -16.32 1.75 2.63
N LEU A 374 -15.10 1.41 2.25
CA LEU A 374 -14.67 1.05 0.89
C LEU A 374 -14.04 -0.34 0.86
N ALA A 375 -14.34 -1.10 -0.19
CA ALA A 375 -13.67 -2.34 -0.56
C ALA A 375 -12.40 -2.02 -1.37
N GLU A 376 -11.78 -3.06 -1.89
CA GLU A 376 -10.63 -3.00 -2.78
C GLU A 376 -10.96 -2.43 -4.15
N GLU A 377 -12.04 -2.93 -4.76
CA GLU A 377 -12.44 -2.58 -6.12
C GLU A 377 -13.90 -2.14 -6.17
N TYR A 378 -14.27 -1.63 -7.33
CA TYR A 378 -15.63 -1.24 -7.63
C TYR A 378 -16.01 -1.67 -9.05
N ASP A 379 -17.22 -2.17 -9.22
CA ASP A 379 -17.82 -2.36 -10.53
C ASP A 379 -18.59 -1.09 -10.90
N PRO A 380 -18.12 -0.27 -11.87
CA PRO A 380 -18.82 0.94 -12.26
C PRO A 380 -20.13 0.68 -13.02
N ARG A 381 -20.28 -0.50 -13.64
CA ARG A 381 -21.46 -0.88 -14.42
C ARG A 381 -22.56 -1.42 -13.51
N ALA A 382 -22.24 -2.39 -12.66
CA ALA A 382 -23.18 -2.94 -11.67
C ALA A 382 -23.34 -2.04 -10.44
N LYS A 383 -22.47 -1.04 -10.27
CA LYS A 383 -22.46 -0.07 -9.16
C LYS A 383 -22.37 -0.72 -7.78
N ARG A 384 -21.42 -1.64 -7.62
CA ARG A 384 -21.21 -2.40 -6.38
C ARG A 384 -19.73 -2.48 -6.04
N GLN A 385 -19.45 -2.60 -4.75
CA GLN A 385 -18.10 -2.87 -4.27
C GLN A 385 -17.71 -4.33 -4.55
N LEU A 386 -16.44 -4.56 -4.86
CA LEU A 386 -15.82 -5.85 -5.20
C LEU A 386 -14.49 -6.02 -4.44
N GLY A 387 -13.98 -7.25 -4.41
CA GLY A 387 -12.77 -7.60 -3.67
C GLY A 387 -12.95 -7.52 -2.15
N ASN A 388 -11.83 -7.53 -1.43
CA ASN A 388 -11.85 -7.61 0.03
C ASN A 388 -12.38 -6.32 0.71
N PHE A 389 -13.00 -6.45 1.89
CA PHE A 389 -13.76 -5.37 2.53
C PHE A 389 -13.69 -5.39 4.09
N PRO A 390 -13.66 -4.21 4.75
CA PRO A 390 -13.15 -2.96 4.21
C PRO A 390 -11.65 -3.11 3.91
N GLN A 391 -11.17 -2.47 2.85
CA GLN A 391 -9.77 -2.57 2.44
C GLN A 391 -8.96 -1.41 3.04
N ALA A 392 -7.86 -1.73 3.73
CA ALA A 392 -6.96 -0.74 4.34
C ALA A 392 -6.39 0.23 3.30
N PHE A 393 -6.03 -0.26 2.13
CA PHE A 393 -5.47 0.52 1.04
C PHE A 393 -6.41 1.61 0.52
N SER A 394 -7.66 1.29 0.24
CA SER A 394 -8.66 2.27 -0.20
C SER A 394 -8.94 3.33 0.86
N HIS A 395 -8.98 2.94 2.14
CA HIS A 395 -9.10 3.90 3.23
C HIS A 395 -7.86 4.78 3.41
N THR A 396 -6.67 4.24 3.14
CA THR A 396 -5.42 5.01 3.15
C THR A 396 -5.36 6.01 1.99
N GLY A 397 -5.75 5.58 0.78
CA GLY A 397 -5.88 6.45 -0.38
C GLY A 397 -6.80 7.64 -0.08
N LEU A 398 -7.97 7.37 0.53
CA LEU A 398 -8.89 8.42 0.95
C LEU A 398 -8.25 9.45 1.89
N VAL A 399 -7.57 8.99 2.95
CA VAL A 399 -6.92 9.88 3.93
C VAL A 399 -5.83 10.72 3.26
N ASN A 400 -4.98 10.08 2.44
CA ASN A 400 -3.87 10.76 1.78
C ASN A 400 -4.35 11.80 0.77
N THR A 401 -5.33 11.47 -0.07
CA THR A 401 -5.89 12.41 -1.05
C THR A 401 -6.59 13.58 -0.37
N ALA A 402 -7.35 13.34 0.70
CA ALA A 402 -7.94 14.43 1.49
C ALA A 402 -6.88 15.39 2.03
N ARG A 403 -5.75 14.86 2.52
CA ARG A 403 -4.62 15.66 3.03
C ARG A 403 -3.95 16.46 1.92
N ILE A 404 -3.63 15.81 0.80
CA ILE A 404 -2.98 16.43 -0.37
C ILE A 404 -3.84 17.57 -0.91
N LEU A 405 -5.14 17.34 -1.14
CA LEU A 405 -6.06 18.36 -1.62
C LEU A 405 -6.36 19.46 -0.60
N GLY A 406 -6.33 19.12 0.69
CA GLY A 406 -6.59 20.04 1.80
C GLY A 406 -5.43 21.01 2.09
N GLY A 407 -4.25 20.78 1.51
CA GLY A 407 -3.04 21.57 1.78
C GLY A 407 -2.52 21.42 3.21
N ALA A 408 -2.81 20.28 3.84
CA ALA A 408 -2.52 20.00 5.25
C ALA A 408 -1.21 19.22 5.48
#